data_AF-A0AA38HMY6-F1
#
_entry.id   AF-A0AA38HMY6-F1
#
_cell.length_a   1.000
_cell.length_b   1.000
_cell.length_c   1.000
_cell.angle_alpha   90.00
_cell.angle_beta   90.00
_cell.angle_gamma   90.00
#
_symmetry.space_group_name_H-M   'P 1'
#
loop_
_entity.id
_entity.type
_entity.pdbx_description
1 polymer ?
#
loop_
_entity_poly.entity_id
_entity_poly.type
_entity_poly.pdbx_seq_one_letter_code
_entity_poly.pdbx_strand_id
1 'polypeptide(L)'
;MPDDKTKAIISKLFYVGRENGSCRTFGWEEPEITPFDKEELELAAKKMKNSKAPGLDGVPPEVIKEIGKTNSDWILGVMNDQLRKRSQK
;
A
#
# COMPACT_ATOMS: atom_id res chain seq x y z
N MET A 1 -37.90 -14.89 13.85
CA MET A 1 -36.77 -14.94 14.81
C MET A 1 -35.76 -15.92 14.25
N PRO A 2 -34.49 -15.53 14.01
CA PRO A 2 -33.51 -16.47 13.47
C PRO A 2 -33.28 -17.63 14.44
N ASP A 3 -33.21 -18.83 13.91
CA ASP A 3 -32.92 -20.08 14.60
C ASP A 3 -31.50 -20.08 15.22
N ASP A 4 -31.31 -20.84 16.30
CA ASP A 4 -30.08 -20.86 17.10
C ASP A 4 -28.82 -21.16 16.28
N LYS A 5 -28.93 -22.00 15.25
CA LYS A 5 -27.82 -22.30 14.33
C LYS A 5 -27.41 -21.08 13.51
N THR A 6 -28.39 -20.30 13.04
CA THR A 6 -28.13 -19.09 12.26
C THR A 6 -27.50 -18.00 13.12
N LYS A 7 -27.92 -17.88 14.39
CA LYS A 7 -27.26 -16.99 15.38
C LYS A 7 -25.82 -17.40 15.67
N ALA A 8 -25.54 -18.70 15.76
CA ALA A 8 -24.19 -19.22 15.99
C ALA A 8 -23.25 -18.96 14.80
N ILE A 9 -23.73 -19.07 13.57
CA ILE A 9 -22.96 -18.77 12.35
C ILE A 9 -22.68 -17.27 12.24
N ILE A 10 -23.69 -16.42 12.46
CA ILE A 10 -23.52 -14.95 12.44
C ILE A 10 -22.54 -14.51 13.53
N SER A 11 -22.64 -15.10 14.74
CA SER A 11 -21.64 -14.90 15.78
C SER A 11 -20.25 -15.29 15.27
N LYS A 12 -20.05 -16.49 14.74
CA LYS A 12 -18.73 -16.90 14.22
C LYS A 12 -18.21 -16.02 13.07
N LEU A 13 -19.08 -15.49 12.23
CA LEU A 13 -18.71 -14.62 11.12
C LEU A 13 -18.34 -13.19 11.57
N PHE A 14 -18.97 -12.68 12.64
CA PHE A 14 -18.86 -11.27 13.05
C PHE A 14 -18.24 -11.05 14.45
N TYR A 15 -18.00 -12.10 15.25
CA TYR A 15 -17.32 -12.04 16.55
C TYR A 15 -15.81 -12.23 16.38
N VAL A 16 -15.15 -11.19 15.90
CA VAL A 16 -13.72 -11.00 16.15
C VAL A 16 -13.58 -10.39 17.55
N GLY A 17 -13.35 -11.26 18.53
CA GLY A 17 -12.63 -10.96 19.78
C GLY A 17 -13.22 -9.90 20.72
N ARG A 18 -14.06 -10.32 21.67
CA ARG A 18 -14.30 -9.59 22.93
C ARG A 18 -13.91 -10.49 24.10
N GLU A 19 -12.62 -10.74 24.25
CA GLU A 19 -12.08 -11.30 25.49
C GLU A 19 -11.26 -10.20 26.16
N ASN A 20 -11.76 -9.78 27.33
CA ASN A 20 -11.05 -9.02 28.35
C ASN A 20 -10.53 -7.63 27.92
N GLY A 21 -11.39 -6.61 28.09
CA GLY A 21 -11.02 -5.35 28.76
C GLY A 21 -9.89 -4.47 28.21
N SER A 22 -9.22 -4.83 27.12
CA SER A 22 -8.38 -3.91 26.37
C SER A 22 -8.99 -3.78 24.98
N CYS A 23 -9.46 -2.58 24.64
CA CYS A 23 -9.27 -2.16 23.27
C CYS A 23 -7.78 -2.34 23.06
N ARG A 24 -7.35 -3.30 22.22
CA ARG A 24 -6.00 -3.26 21.71
C ARG A 24 -5.93 -1.90 21.04
N THR A 25 -5.30 -0.93 21.69
CA THR A 25 -4.69 0.16 20.95
C THR A 25 -3.79 -0.59 19.99
N PHE A 26 -4.21 -0.68 18.72
CA PHE A 26 -3.28 -1.03 17.66
C PHE A 26 -2.15 -0.03 17.88
N GLY A 27 -1.04 -0.50 18.43
CA GLY A 27 0.18 0.27 18.52
C GLY A 27 0.54 0.49 17.07
N TRP A 28 0.14 1.63 16.53
CA TRP A 28 0.68 2.13 15.29
C TRP A 28 2.10 2.55 15.67
N GLU A 29 3.01 1.60 15.69
CA GLU A 29 4.42 1.95 15.60
C GLU A 29 4.56 2.70 14.28
N GLU A 30 4.88 4.00 14.37
CA GLU A 30 5.18 4.78 13.19
C GLU A 30 6.39 4.14 12.52
N PRO A 31 6.23 3.55 11.32
CA PRO A 31 7.35 2.92 10.66
C PRO A 31 8.37 4.01 10.31
N GLU A 32 9.63 3.76 10.64
CA GLU A 32 10.73 4.62 10.21
C GLU A 32 10.68 4.74 8.67
N ILE A 33 10.57 5.97 8.17
CA ILE A 33 10.46 6.23 6.74
C ILE A 33 11.84 6.08 6.12
N THR A 34 12.14 4.90 5.60
CA THR A 34 13.39 4.63 4.89
C THR A 34 13.30 5.12 3.43
N PRO A 35 14.40 5.61 2.84
CA PRO A 35 14.48 5.87 1.41
C PRO A 35 14.21 4.60 0.61
N PHE A 36 13.64 4.76 -0.58
CA PHE A 36 13.44 3.66 -1.52
C PHE A 36 14.74 3.25 -2.21
N ASP A 37 14.87 1.95 -2.43
CA ASP A 37 15.99 1.34 -3.14
C ASP A 37 15.68 1.03 -4.61
N LYS A 38 16.73 0.81 -5.40
CA LYS A 38 16.60 0.52 -6.83
C LYS A 38 15.85 -0.79 -7.10
N GLU A 39 16.07 -1.80 -6.28
CA GLU A 39 15.36 -3.09 -6.37
C GLU A 39 13.85 -2.92 -6.15
N GLU A 40 13.45 -2.02 -5.26
CA GLU A 40 12.04 -1.72 -5.01
C GLU A 40 11.39 -1.03 -6.20
N LEU A 41 12.10 -0.10 -6.85
CA LEU A 41 11.64 0.55 -8.07
C LEU A 41 11.45 -0.48 -9.20
N GLU A 42 12.41 -1.37 -9.39
CA GLU A 42 12.34 -2.43 -10.41
C GLU A 42 11.18 -3.40 -10.14
N LEU A 43 11.00 -3.78 -8.87
CA LEU A 43 9.88 -4.62 -8.43
C LEU A 43 8.54 -3.92 -8.69
N ALA A 44 8.44 -2.62 -8.42
CA ALA A 44 7.24 -1.82 -8.68
C ALA A 44 6.93 -1.75 -10.19
N ALA A 45 7.93 -1.46 -11.02
CA ALA A 45 7.78 -1.45 -12.48
C ALA A 45 7.33 -2.82 -13.01
N LYS A 46 7.86 -3.92 -12.45
CA LYS A 46 7.45 -5.29 -12.81
C LYS A 46 6.01 -5.60 -12.40
N LYS A 47 5.59 -5.15 -11.21
CA LYS A 47 4.25 -5.41 -10.65
C LYS A 47 3.14 -4.57 -11.28
N MET A 48 3.47 -3.43 -11.90
CA MET A 48 2.49 -2.64 -12.64
C MET A 48 1.79 -3.50 -13.71
N LYS A 49 0.48 -3.30 -13.92
CA LYS A 49 -0.29 -4.02 -14.93
C LYS A 49 -0.34 -3.22 -16.22
N ASN A 50 -0.27 -3.93 -17.36
CA ASN A 50 -0.47 -3.33 -18.67
C ASN A 50 -1.97 -3.15 -18.95
N SER A 51 -2.28 -2.35 -19.98
CA SER A 51 -3.63 -2.08 -20.49
C SER A 51 -4.57 -1.52 -19.43
N LYS A 52 -4.02 -0.76 -18.48
CA LYS A 52 -4.81 0.05 -17.56
C LYS A 52 -5.10 1.40 -18.19
N ALA A 53 -6.27 1.94 -17.85
CA ALA A 53 -6.64 3.27 -18.26
C ALA A 53 -5.56 4.26 -17.78
N PRO A 54 -5.13 5.19 -18.64
CA PRO A 54 -4.20 6.24 -18.24
C PRO A 54 -4.81 7.10 -17.12
N GLY A 55 -3.94 7.74 -16.35
CA GLY A 55 -4.36 8.68 -15.32
C GLY A 55 -4.91 9.98 -15.92
N LEU A 56 -5.15 10.97 -15.06
CA LEU A 56 -5.54 12.33 -15.49
C LEU A 56 -4.46 12.99 -16.36
N ASP A 57 -3.21 12.51 -16.23
CA ASP A 57 -2.06 12.90 -17.04
C ASP A 57 -2.08 12.34 -18.47
N GLY A 58 -2.97 11.39 -18.77
CA GLY A 58 -3.05 10.75 -20.08
C GLY A 58 -1.91 9.79 -20.39
N VAL A 59 -1.01 9.51 -19.43
CA VAL A 59 0.16 8.65 -19.66
C VAL A 59 -0.20 7.19 -19.40
N PRO A 60 -0.01 6.30 -20.38
CA PRO A 60 -0.31 4.89 -20.20
C PRO A 60 0.78 4.21 -19.33
N PRO A 61 0.42 3.16 -18.57
CA PRO A 61 1.33 2.48 -17.64
C PRO A 61 2.54 1.84 -18.33
N GLU A 62 2.45 1.49 -19.60
CA GLU A 62 3.55 0.93 -20.39
C GLU A 62 4.70 1.94 -20.53
N VAL A 63 4.36 3.21 -20.76
CA VAL A 63 5.35 4.29 -20.89
C VAL A 63 6.05 4.51 -19.57
N ILE A 64 5.31 4.51 -18.46
CA ILE A 64 5.88 4.64 -17.11
C ILE A 64 6.83 3.47 -16.80
N LYS A 65 6.49 2.24 -17.21
CA LYS A 65 7.39 1.08 -17.05
C LYS A 65 8.70 1.24 -17.80
N GLU A 66 8.66 1.70 -19.04
CA GLU A 66 9.88 1.89 -19.83
C GLU A 66 10.74 3.02 -19.26
N ILE A 67 10.13 4.14 -18.88
CA ILE A 67 10.83 5.24 -18.20
C ILE A 67 11.47 4.76 -16.89
N GLY A 68 10.77 3.91 -16.14
CA GLY A 68 11.28 3.27 -14.92
C GLY A 68 12.57 2.47 -15.12
N LYS A 69 12.77 1.89 -16.31
CA LYS A 69 14.00 1.14 -16.67
C LYS A 69 15.11 2.05 -17.16
N THR A 70 14.78 3.09 -17.93
CA THR A 70 15.79 3.97 -18.54
C THR A 70 16.32 5.01 -17.56
N ASN A 71 15.45 5.57 -16.71
CA ASN A 71 15.75 6.72 -15.86
C ASN A 71 15.56 6.41 -14.37
N SER A 72 15.90 5.19 -13.95
CA SER A 72 15.69 4.71 -12.59
C SER A 72 16.28 5.63 -11.51
N ASP A 73 17.50 6.11 -11.74
CA ASP A 73 18.23 6.92 -10.75
C ASP A 73 17.57 8.30 -10.54
N TRP A 74 17.04 8.90 -11.60
CA TRP A 74 16.32 10.17 -11.50
C TRP A 74 14.99 10.00 -10.74
N ILE A 75 14.24 8.93 -11.02
CA ILE A 75 12.96 8.65 -10.34
C ILE A 75 13.19 8.41 -8.85
N LEU A 76 14.21 7.61 -8.49
CA LEU A 76 14.58 7.39 -7.08
C LEU A 76 14.96 8.69 -6.39
N GLY A 77 15.76 9.53 -7.06
CA GLY A 77 16.14 10.84 -6.54
C GLY A 77 14.93 11.71 -6.22
N VAL A 78 13.97 11.81 -7.16
CA VAL A 78 12.72 12.56 -6.96
C VAL A 78 11.88 11.97 -5.84
N MET A 79 11.64 10.66 -5.83
CA MET A 79 10.81 10.01 -4.82
C MET A 79 11.39 10.14 -3.40
N ASN A 80 12.70 9.94 -3.25
CA ASN A 80 13.38 10.04 -1.96
C ASN A 80 13.52 11.49 -1.48
N ASP A 81 13.56 12.47 -2.39
CA ASP A 81 13.44 13.89 -2.03
C ASP A 81 12.05 14.23 -1.49
N GLN A 82 10.98 13.71 -2.11
CA GLN A 82 9.61 13.92 -1.62
C GLN A 82 9.37 13.27 -0.26
N LEU A 83 9.92 12.07 -0.03
CA LEU A 83 9.87 11.42 1.30
C LEU A 83 10.53 12.29 2.38
N ARG A 84 11.71 12.83 2.09
CA ARG A 84 12.44 13.70 3.04
C ARG A 84 11.67 14.97 3.38
N LYS A 85 11.06 15.62 2.40
CA LYS A 85 10.23 16.81 2.61
C LYS A 85 9.01 16.53 3.50
N ARG A 86 8.41 15.35 3.35
CA ARG A 86 7.28 14.92 4.17
C ARG A 86 7.68 14.66 5.63
N SER A 87 8.88 14.12 5.85
CA SER A 87 9.40 13.84 7.20
C SER A 87 9.68 15.09 8.04
N GLN A 88 9.82 16.26 7.43
CA GLN A 88 10.13 17.52 8.12
C GLN A 88 8.90 18.34 8.53
N LYS A 89 7.69 17.82 8.30
CA LYS A 89 6.43 18.54 8.46
C LYS A 89 5.58 17.92 9.57
#